data_AF-A0A846CBY0-F1
#
_entry.id   AF-A0A846CBY0-F1
#
_cell.length_a   1.000
_cell.length_b   1.000
_cell.length_c   1.000
_cell.angle_alpha   90.00
_cell.angle_beta   90.00
_cell.angle_gamma   90.00
#
_symmetry.space_group_name_H-M   'P 1'
#
loop_
_entity.id
_entity.type
_entity.pdbx_description
1 polymer ?
#
loop_
_entity_poly.entity_id
_entity_poly.type
_entity_poly.pdbx_seq_one_letter_code
_entity_poly.pdbx_strand_id
1 'polypeptide(L)'
;MNITHFEETNPVSLLMQYQWLTQAKLAKALGVGRSALSDWMCGRRNPCRTIRRLAWELQQQINVWPNRYFFFSFSTEKINPIQLLKKYPGFSREALAEALGVSLVSVNNWACGKRNPSPSAQRLAWELDKKWSAIVHVSCA
;
A
#
# COMPACT_ATOMS: atom_id res chain seq x y z
N MET A 1 -26.13 -25.20 -21.35
CA MET A 1 -25.81 -24.36 -20.18
C MET A 1 -25.55 -22.96 -20.69
N ASN A 2 -26.55 -22.08 -20.62
CA ASN A 2 -26.47 -20.71 -21.13
C ASN A 2 -25.69 -19.85 -20.14
N ILE A 3 -24.48 -19.46 -20.51
CA ILE A 3 -23.72 -18.42 -19.81
C ILE A 3 -24.23 -17.08 -20.39
N THR A 4 -25.35 -16.60 -19.88
CA THR A 4 -25.94 -15.32 -20.29
C THR A 4 -25.13 -14.16 -19.72
N HIS A 5 -24.80 -13.21 -20.59
CA HIS A 5 -24.50 -11.80 -20.31
C HIS A 5 -23.35 -11.48 -19.34
N PHE A 6 -22.14 -11.38 -19.87
CA PHE A 6 -21.02 -10.64 -19.26
C PHE A 6 -20.67 -9.38 -20.07
N GLU A 7 -21.68 -8.78 -20.71
CA GLU A 7 -21.55 -7.45 -21.28
C GLU A 7 -21.99 -6.40 -20.24
N GLU A 8 -21.21 -5.32 -20.17
CA GLU A 8 -21.56 -3.98 -19.69
C GLU A 8 -21.22 -3.53 -18.26
N THR A 9 -20.93 -4.37 -17.28
CA THR A 9 -20.51 -3.84 -15.97
C THR A 9 -19.01 -3.62 -15.92
N ASN A 10 -18.57 -2.36 -16.07
CA ASN A 10 -17.17 -1.98 -15.89
C ASN A 10 -16.66 -2.50 -14.53
N PRO A 11 -15.65 -3.41 -14.48
CA PRO A 11 -15.18 -4.00 -13.22
C PRO A 11 -14.64 -2.95 -12.24
N VAL A 12 -14.21 -1.80 -12.76
CA VAL A 12 -13.80 -0.63 -11.98
C VAL A 12 -14.99 -0.01 -11.24
N SER A 13 -16.18 -0.01 -11.84
CA SER A 13 -17.41 0.49 -11.21
C SER A 13 -17.93 -0.46 -10.13
N LEU A 14 -17.73 -1.78 -10.30
CA LEU A 14 -18.06 -2.77 -9.26
C LEU A 14 -17.22 -2.57 -7.99
N LEU A 15 -15.93 -2.23 -8.15
CA LEU A 15 -15.05 -1.93 -7.02
C LEU A 15 -15.50 -0.67 -6.24
N MET A 16 -16.24 0.27 -6.85
CA MET A 16 -16.74 1.45 -6.15
C MET A 16 -17.95 1.18 -5.24
N GLN A 17 -18.53 -0.02 -5.26
CA GLN A 17 -19.59 -0.42 -4.31
C GLN A 17 -19.06 -0.52 -2.87
N TYR A 18 -17.74 -0.65 -2.72
CA TYR A 18 -17.07 -0.65 -1.43
C TYR A 18 -16.93 0.78 -0.89
N GLN A 19 -17.74 1.15 0.10
CA GLN A 19 -17.83 2.52 0.66
C GLN A 19 -16.49 3.12 1.16
N TRP A 20 -15.50 2.28 1.42
CA TRP A 20 -14.18 2.66 1.93
C TRP A 20 -13.14 2.91 0.79
N LEU A 21 -13.49 2.57 -0.46
CA LEU A 21 -12.65 2.68 -1.65
C LEU A 21 -12.97 3.98 -2.41
N THR A 22 -12.08 4.98 -2.30
CA THR A 22 -12.23 6.23 -3.07
C THR A 22 -11.61 6.11 -4.47
N GLN A 23 -12.04 6.94 -5.42
CA GLN A 23 -11.45 7.00 -6.77
C GLN A 23 -9.93 7.19 -6.74
N ALA A 24 -9.43 8.04 -5.83
CA ALA A 24 -7.99 8.28 -5.68
C ALA A 24 -7.24 7.01 -5.22
N LYS A 25 -7.84 6.27 -4.30
CA LYS A 25 -7.26 5.03 -3.76
C LYS A 25 -7.30 3.90 -4.80
N LEU A 26 -8.41 3.76 -5.52
CA LEU A 26 -8.55 2.78 -6.60
C LEU A 26 -7.60 3.09 -7.77
N ALA A 27 -7.48 4.36 -8.18
CA ALA A 27 -6.54 4.78 -9.21
C ALA A 27 -5.10 4.39 -8.85
N LYS A 28 -4.72 4.62 -7.58
CA LYS A 28 -3.42 4.24 -7.05
C LYS A 28 -3.20 2.73 -7.03
N ALA A 29 -4.21 1.95 -6.62
CA ALA A 29 -4.13 0.49 -6.61
C ALA A 29 -3.98 -0.10 -8.03
N LEU A 30 -4.63 0.51 -9.02
CA LEU A 30 -4.55 0.12 -10.42
C LEU A 30 -3.33 0.70 -11.17
N GLY A 31 -2.57 1.62 -10.55
CA GLY A 31 -1.44 2.29 -11.17
C GLY A 31 -1.82 3.25 -12.31
N VAL A 32 -3.01 3.85 -12.24
CA VAL A 32 -3.58 4.71 -13.29
C VAL A 32 -3.84 6.13 -12.80
N GLY A 33 -3.95 7.07 -13.74
CA GLY A 33 -4.38 8.43 -13.43
C GLY A 33 -5.84 8.49 -12.99
N ARG A 34 -6.17 9.40 -12.06
CA ARG A 34 -7.55 9.63 -11.60
C ARG A 34 -8.50 10.02 -12.74
N SER A 35 -8.02 10.80 -13.72
CA SER A 35 -8.76 11.19 -14.91
C SER A 35 -9.12 9.98 -15.78
N ALA A 36 -8.17 9.08 -16.04
CA ALA A 36 -8.42 7.83 -16.75
C ALA A 36 -9.47 6.96 -16.05
N LEU A 37 -9.38 6.87 -14.72
CA LEU A 37 -10.36 6.16 -13.90
C LEU A 37 -11.76 6.79 -14.01
N SER A 38 -11.83 8.12 -13.96
CA SER A 38 -13.09 8.88 -14.11
C SER A 38 -13.72 8.68 -15.48
N ASP A 39 -12.91 8.71 -16.55
CA ASP A 39 -13.39 8.46 -17.92
C ASP A 39 -13.97 7.05 -18.07
N TRP A 40 -13.41 6.07 -17.36
CA TRP A 40 -13.95 4.71 -17.33
C TRP A 40 -15.26 4.61 -16.56
N MET A 41 -15.35 5.27 -15.40
CA MET A 41 -16.55 5.26 -14.57
C MET A 41 -17.73 5.95 -15.25
N CYS A 42 -17.48 7.02 -16.00
CA CYS A 42 -18.50 7.74 -16.76
C CYS A 42 -18.80 7.12 -18.13
N GLY A 43 -18.22 5.96 -18.46
CA GLY A 43 -18.43 5.28 -19.75
C GLY A 43 -17.84 6.02 -20.96
N ARG A 44 -17.06 7.08 -20.75
CA ARG A 44 -16.43 7.86 -21.83
C ARG A 44 -15.31 7.08 -22.51
N ARG A 45 -14.70 6.13 -21.79
CA ARG A 45 -13.61 5.28 -22.29
C ARG A 45 -13.69 3.90 -21.66
N ASN A 46 -13.22 2.88 -22.36
CA ASN A 46 -13.11 1.53 -21.81
C ASN A 46 -11.69 1.23 -21.29
N PRO A 47 -11.55 0.58 -20.12
CA PRO A 47 -10.26 0.11 -19.64
C PRO A 47 -9.72 -0.99 -20.58
N CYS A 48 -8.40 -1.03 -20.76
CA CYS A 48 -7.75 -2.07 -21.54
C CYS A 48 -7.78 -3.43 -20.80
N ARG A 49 -7.49 -4.52 -21.52
CA ARG A 49 -7.54 -5.89 -20.98
C ARG A 49 -6.71 -6.07 -19.71
N THR A 50 -5.52 -5.48 -19.66
CA THR A 50 -4.62 -5.54 -18.48
C THR A 50 -5.26 -4.90 -17.26
N ILE A 51 -5.87 -3.72 -17.40
CA ILE A 51 -6.56 -3.04 -16.30
C ILE A 51 -7.79 -3.82 -15.84
N ARG A 52 -8.56 -4.40 -16.77
CA ARG A 52 -9.71 -5.26 -16.40
C ARG A 52 -9.26 -6.47 -15.58
N ARG A 53 -8.14 -7.11 -15.97
CA ARG A 53 -7.56 -8.21 -15.22
C ARG A 53 -7.10 -7.78 -13.83
N LEU A 54 -6.40 -6.66 -13.71
CA LEU A 54 -5.98 -6.13 -12.41
C LEU A 54 -7.17 -5.76 -11.51
N ALA A 55 -8.23 -5.18 -12.07
CA ALA A 55 -9.46 -4.88 -11.33
C ALA A 55 -10.13 -6.16 -10.79
N TRP A 56 -10.12 -7.24 -11.57
CA TRP A 56 -10.62 -8.54 -11.16
C TRP A 56 -9.77 -9.16 -10.04
N GLU A 57 -8.45 -9.15 -10.18
CA GLU A 57 -7.51 -9.63 -9.16
C GLU A 57 -7.67 -8.85 -7.84
N LEU A 58 -7.86 -7.53 -7.92
CA LEU A 58 -8.17 -6.68 -6.78
C LEU A 58 -9.50 -7.07 -6.13
N GLN A 59 -10.55 -7.30 -6.91
CA GLN A 59 -11.86 -7.71 -6.37
C GLN A 59 -11.76 -9.01 -5.56
N GLN A 60 -11.02 -9.99 -6.07
CA GLN A 60 -10.80 -11.25 -5.36
C GLN A 60 -10.01 -11.06 -4.07
N GLN A 61 -9.03 -10.16 -4.06
CA GLN A 61 -8.29 -9.81 -2.85
C GLN A 61 -9.15 -9.07 -1.81
N ILE A 62 -10.05 -8.18 -2.23
CA ILE A 62 -10.98 -7.49 -1.32
C ILE A 62 -11.86 -8.49 -0.57
N ASN A 63 -12.35 -9.53 -1.27
CA ASN A 63 -13.25 -10.52 -0.67
C ASN A 63 -12.56 -11.45 0.35
N VAL A 64 -11.22 -11.52 0.35
CA VAL A 64 -10.45 -12.46 1.20
C VAL A 64 -9.86 -11.78 2.43
N TRP A 65 -9.68 -10.45 2.42
CA TRP A 65 -8.98 -9.72 3.48
C TRP A 65 -9.88 -8.70 4.17
N PRO A 66 -9.91 -8.65 5.52
CA PRO A 66 -10.59 -7.57 6.24
C PRO A 66 -10.07 -6.21 5.79
N ASN A 67 -10.98 -5.24 5.60
CA ASN A 67 -10.74 -3.87 5.13
C ASN A 67 -9.46 -3.18 5.64
N ARG A 68 -9.06 -3.48 6.87
CA ARG A 68 -7.89 -2.89 7.52
C ARG A 68 -6.57 -3.30 6.88
N TYR A 69 -6.49 -4.49 6.29
CA TYR A 69 -5.25 -5.03 5.70
C TYR A 69 -5.14 -4.75 4.20
N PHE A 70 -6.27 -4.65 3.49
CA PHE A 70 -6.29 -4.43 2.04
C PHE A 70 -5.64 -3.10 1.65
N PHE A 71 -5.88 -2.02 2.41
CA PHE A 71 -5.22 -0.75 2.10
C PHE A 71 -3.79 -0.63 2.63
N PHE A 72 -3.39 -1.47 3.58
CA PHE A 72 -2.02 -1.47 4.09
C PHE A 72 -1.03 -1.95 3.02
N SER A 73 -1.45 -2.84 2.11
CA SER A 73 -0.62 -3.31 1.00
C SER A 73 -0.46 -2.29 -0.14
N PHE A 74 -1.45 -1.41 -0.35
CA PHE A 74 -1.39 -0.33 -1.37
C PHE A 74 -1.00 1.04 -0.82
N SER A 75 -0.94 1.17 0.51
CA SER A 75 -0.44 2.38 1.16
C SER A 75 1.06 2.48 0.93
N THR A 76 1.45 3.29 -0.07
CA THR A 76 2.78 3.90 -0.12
C THR A 76 2.95 4.93 1.00
N GLU A 77 2.43 4.70 2.21
CA GLU A 77 2.88 5.45 3.37
C GLU A 77 4.36 5.13 3.51
N LYS A 78 5.14 6.07 3.01
CA LYS A 78 6.58 6.10 3.10
C LYS A 78 6.87 6.25 4.58
N ILE A 79 6.92 5.14 5.31
CA ILE A 79 7.37 5.16 6.70
C ILE A 79 8.79 5.70 6.62
N ASN A 80 8.99 6.88 7.18
CA ASN A 80 10.33 7.39 7.36
C ASN A 80 10.96 6.47 8.42
N PRO A 81 12.05 5.74 8.11
CA PRO A 81 12.62 4.78 9.06
C PRO A 81 12.98 5.40 10.41
N ILE A 82 13.23 6.72 10.44
CA ILE A 82 13.48 7.49 11.66
C ILE A 82 12.27 7.52 12.61
N GLN A 83 11.05 7.36 12.11
CA GLN A 83 9.86 7.26 12.94
C GLN A 83 9.86 5.99 13.82
N LEU A 84 10.53 4.92 13.38
CA LEU A 84 10.67 3.70 14.18
C LEU A 84 11.46 3.96 15.47
N LEU A 85 12.51 4.79 15.39
CA LEU A 85 13.31 5.19 16.57
C LEU A 85 12.48 5.95 17.61
N LYS A 86 11.48 6.72 17.17
CA LYS A 86 10.57 7.43 18.07
C LYS A 86 9.50 6.51 18.64
N LYS A 87 9.06 5.52 17.85
CA LYS A 87 7.96 4.63 18.19
C LYS A 87 8.38 3.50 19.13
N TYR A 88 9.61 3.02 19.01
CA TYR A 88 10.13 1.91 19.79
C TYR A 88 11.28 2.38 20.68
N PRO A 89 11.01 2.75 21.95
CA PRO A 89 12.07 3.11 22.89
C PRO A 89 12.97 1.89 23.13
N GLY A 90 14.25 2.01 22.77
CA GLY A 90 15.22 0.90 22.78
C GLY A 90 15.72 0.50 21.38
N PHE A 91 15.06 0.96 20.32
CA PHE A 91 15.54 0.76 18.96
C PHE A 91 16.63 1.80 18.65
N SER A 92 17.90 1.37 18.66
CA SER A 92 19.03 2.26 18.39
C SER A 92 19.19 2.57 16.90
N ARG A 93 19.98 3.61 16.57
CA ARG A 93 20.24 3.98 15.18
C ARG A 93 21.07 2.91 14.47
N GLU A 94 21.95 2.25 15.21
CA GLU A 94 22.79 1.15 14.79
C GLU A 94 21.93 -0.08 14.46
N ALA A 95 21.01 -0.44 15.35
CA ALA A 95 20.07 -1.54 15.12
C ALA A 95 19.16 -1.27 13.91
N LEU A 96 18.71 -0.02 13.73
CA LEU A 96 17.96 0.39 12.54
C LEU A 96 18.80 0.28 11.26
N ALA A 97 20.06 0.72 11.30
CA ALA A 97 20.97 0.66 10.16
C ALA A 97 21.22 -0.79 9.71
N GLU A 98 21.53 -1.66 10.67
CA GLU A 98 21.72 -3.09 10.47
C GLU A 98 20.45 -3.75 9.92
N ALA A 99 19.29 -3.48 10.54
CA ALA A 99 18.03 -4.09 10.13
C ALA A 99 17.59 -3.67 8.72
N LEU A 100 18.01 -2.50 8.25
CA LEU A 100 17.73 -2.00 6.90
C LEU A 100 18.84 -2.30 5.88
N GLY A 101 19.97 -2.88 6.32
CA GLY A 101 21.14 -3.11 5.47
C GLY A 101 21.76 -1.82 4.93
N VAL A 102 21.73 -0.73 5.69
CA VAL A 102 22.29 0.57 5.29
C VAL A 102 23.35 1.05 6.27
N SER A 103 24.20 1.99 5.83
CA SER A 103 25.18 2.60 6.73
C SER A 103 24.51 3.47 7.82
N LEU A 104 25.13 3.54 9.00
CA LEU A 104 24.74 4.46 10.07
C LEU A 104 24.75 5.92 9.60
N VAL A 105 25.68 6.28 8.70
CA VAL A 105 25.76 7.60 8.07
C VAL A 105 24.48 7.90 7.27
N SER A 106 23.92 6.92 6.56
CA SER A 106 22.64 7.07 5.85
C SER A 106 21.51 7.39 6.83
N VAL A 107 21.44 6.67 7.95
CA VAL A 107 20.43 6.89 8.99
C VAL A 107 20.58 8.29 9.61
N ASN A 108 21.80 8.74 9.92
CA ASN A 108 22.05 10.08 10.44
C ASN A 108 21.65 11.17 9.44
N ASN A 109 21.95 10.99 8.16
CA ASN A 109 21.53 11.92 7.11
C ASN A 109 20.00 12.01 6.97
N TRP A 110 19.27 10.92 7.21
CA TRP A 110 17.82 10.94 7.25
C TRP A 110 17.29 11.64 8.50
N ALA A 111 17.91 11.40 9.66
CA ALA A 111 17.52 12.02 10.92
C ALA A 111 17.69 13.55 10.91
N CYS A 112 18.74 14.04 10.26
CA CYS A 112 19.01 15.47 10.12
C CYS A 112 18.33 16.10 8.90
N GLY A 113 17.52 15.35 8.13
CA GLY A 113 16.83 15.87 6.95
C GLY A 113 17.75 16.20 5.75
N LYS A 114 19.04 15.86 5.82
CA LYS A 114 20.01 16.10 4.73
C LYS A 114 19.73 15.23 3.50
N ARG A 115 19.09 14.08 3.69
CA ARG A 115 18.74 13.15 2.61
C ARG A 115 17.43 12.44 2.93
N ASN A 116 16.64 12.16 1.90
CA ASN A 116 15.45 11.33 2.05
C ASN A 116 15.80 9.83 1.96
N PRO A 117 15.13 8.96 2.74
CA PRO A 117 15.28 7.51 2.62
C PRO A 117 14.87 7.03 1.22
N SER A 118 15.57 6.03 0.70
CA SER A 118 15.21 5.40 -0.58
C SER A 118 13.88 4.64 -0.46
N PRO A 119 13.16 4.40 -1.57
CA PRO A 119 11.94 3.59 -1.56
C PRO A 119 12.14 2.18 -0.96
N SER A 120 13.30 1.56 -1.23
CA SER A 120 13.66 0.27 -0.65
C SER A 120 13.81 0.33 0.88
N ALA A 121 14.47 1.36 1.40
CA ALA A 121 14.61 1.56 2.85
C ALA A 121 13.26 1.83 3.53
N GLN A 122 12.35 2.55 2.87
CA GLN A 122 10.99 2.80 3.39
C GLN A 122 10.16 1.51 3.43
N ARG A 123 10.30 0.64 2.42
CA ARG A 123 9.65 -0.67 2.40
C ARG A 123 10.13 -1.56 3.55
N LEU A 124 11.45 -1.67 3.73
CA LEU A 124 12.03 -2.46 4.82
C LEU A 124 11.64 -1.90 6.20
N ALA A 125 11.57 -0.58 6.35
CA ALA A 125 11.10 0.04 7.58
C ALA A 125 9.64 -0.33 7.91
N TRP A 126 8.79 -0.45 6.89
CA TRP A 126 7.41 -0.91 7.08
C TRP A 126 7.32 -2.37 7.50
N GLU A 127 8.16 -3.24 6.95
CA GLU A 127 8.24 -4.65 7.38
C GLU A 127 8.74 -4.76 8.83
N LEU A 128 9.72 -3.94 9.20
CA LEU A 128 10.23 -3.84 10.57
C LEU A 128 9.17 -3.36 11.56
N ASP A 129 8.40 -2.33 11.20
CA ASP A 129 7.30 -1.82 12.04
C ASP A 129 6.30 -2.91 12.39
N LYS A 130 5.90 -3.70 11.37
CA LYS A 130 4.99 -4.84 11.56
C LYS A 130 5.57 -5.87 12.52
N LYS A 131 6.83 -6.28 12.30
CA LYS A 131 7.50 -7.28 13.12
C LYS A 131 7.61 -6.84 14.58
N TRP A 132 8.03 -5.60 14.82
CA TRP A 132 8.19 -5.05 16.17
C TRP A 132 6.86 -4.77 16.86
N SER A 133 5.83 -4.34 16.13
CA SER A 133 4.48 -4.15 16.70
C SER A 133 3.88 -5.45 17.26
N ALA A 134 4.20 -6.59 16.64
CA ALA A 134 3.78 -7.90 17.12
C ALA A 134 4.52 -8.35 18.38
N ILE A 135 5.80 -8.00 18.52
CA ILE A 135 6.63 -8.37 19.68
C ILE A 135 6.22 -7.56 20.92
N VAL A 136 6.01 -6.24 20.79
CA VAL A 136 5.66 -5.37 21.92
C VAL A 136 4.30 -5.74 22.53
N HIS A 137 3.36 -6.28 21.75
CA HIS A 137 2.07 -6.77 22.27
C HIS A 137 2.17 -8.06 23.09
N VAL A 138 3.23 -8.86 22.92
CA VAL A 138 3.40 -10.14 23.63
C VAL A 138 4.11 -9.95 24.98
N SER A 139 4.84 -8.86 25.18
CA SER A 139 5.58 -8.59 26.42
C SER A 139 4.77 -7.87 27.52
N CYS A 140 3.48 -7.62 27.31
CA CYS A 140 2.59 -6.99 28.31
C CYS A 140 1.49 -7.93 28.85
N ALA A 141 1.54 -9.24 28.54
CA ALA A 141 0.66 -10.26 29.12
C ALA A 141 1.47 -11.17 30.06
#